data_AF-A0A950H9D1-F1
#
_entry.id   AF-A0A950H9D1-F1
#
_cell.length_a   1.000
_cell.length_b   1.000
_cell.length_c   1.000
_cell.angle_alpha   90.00
_cell.angle_beta   90.00
_cell.angle_gamma   90.00
#
_symmetry.space_group_name_H-M   'P 1'
#
loop_
_entity.id
_entity.type
_entity.pdbx_description
1 polymer ?
#
loop_
_entity_poly.entity_id
_entity_poly.type
_entity_poly.pdbx_seq_one_letter_code
_entity_poly.pdbx_strand_id
1 'polypeptide(L)'
;MSTSERPAAVGASLDTTSKYFPIRRSTRLPLQVPLRVTSLDPQLKFAENCNTVTVSAHGCGLVSPTQLPTGTRINLEIVADQKNTSARVLEVVPLDDLGRSWLLGLEMEKPGNFWGIKYAPADWAEDDVSADPAKATAGSAPPSPPGKEIPASVMRRLLSECRLAAISLGACYLQTCTTFPIHAPVRVTIKTGAKEHAYMGTVRLEHVGAGMGIEFTGRNDAHAARMTGLIDELSAGEQKFPEVRVELGTPDKSAGKTTAIQLPASAGGDSLLRLVIAGGAMKRGQFLQELEKQRRGE
;
A
#
# COMPACT_ATOMS: atom_id res chain seq x y z
N MET A 1 33.86 -51.97 0.24
CA MET A 1 32.52 -52.00 0.86
C MET A 1 32.42 -50.77 1.74
N SER A 2 31.89 -49.69 1.15
CA SER A 2 31.74 -48.38 1.76
C SER A 2 30.31 -48.22 2.25
N THR A 3 30.13 -47.90 3.53
CA THR A 3 28.96 -47.17 4.02
C THR A 3 29.40 -46.38 5.25
N SER A 4 29.86 -45.16 4.99
CA SER A 4 30.01 -44.10 5.99
C SER A 4 28.68 -43.34 5.99
N GLU A 5 27.87 -43.54 7.02
CA GLU A 5 26.65 -42.77 7.24
C GLU A 5 27.00 -41.31 7.58
N ARG A 6 26.65 -40.40 6.66
CA ARG A 6 26.62 -38.95 6.91
C ARG A 6 25.41 -38.63 7.79
N PRO A 7 25.55 -37.82 8.85
CA PRO A 7 24.39 -37.24 9.51
C PRO A 7 23.72 -36.22 8.58
N ALA A 8 22.38 -36.25 8.57
CA ALA A 8 21.54 -35.36 7.79
C ALA A 8 21.82 -33.89 8.13
N ALA A 9 22.15 -33.09 7.10
CA ALA A 9 22.20 -31.65 7.21
C ALA A 9 20.76 -31.13 7.42
N VAL A 10 20.44 -30.74 8.65
CA VAL A 10 19.28 -29.89 8.94
C VAL A 10 19.63 -28.48 8.47
N GLY A 11 19.46 -28.24 7.18
CA GLY A 11 19.42 -26.91 6.59
C GLY A 11 17.96 -26.46 6.47
N ALA A 12 17.30 -26.19 7.61
CA ALA A 12 16.02 -25.50 7.58
C ALA A 12 16.30 -24.02 7.28
N SER A 13 15.97 -23.60 6.06
CA SER A 13 16.06 -22.22 5.61
C SER A 13 15.22 -21.31 6.52
N LEU A 14 15.86 -20.27 7.07
CA LEU A 14 15.35 -19.42 8.14
C LEU A 14 14.28 -18.38 7.72
N ASP A 15 13.75 -18.43 6.49
CA ASP A 15 12.75 -17.48 5.96
C ASP A 15 11.32 -18.06 5.86
N THR A 16 11.06 -19.25 6.40
CA THR A 16 9.84 -20.05 6.15
C THR A 16 8.57 -19.51 6.84
N THR A 17 8.61 -18.38 7.54
CA THR A 17 7.45 -17.85 8.30
C THR A 17 7.19 -16.37 8.06
N SER A 18 7.27 -15.97 6.79
CA SER A 18 6.86 -14.64 6.33
C SER A 18 6.04 -14.74 5.05
N LYS A 19 5.04 -13.87 4.90
CA LYS A 19 4.26 -13.72 3.67
C LYS A 19 4.39 -12.30 3.16
N TYR A 20 4.74 -12.18 1.89
CA TYR A 20 4.87 -10.92 1.18
C TYR A 20 3.81 -10.82 0.09
N PHE A 21 3.24 -9.63 -0.06
CA PHE A 21 2.27 -9.29 -1.08
C PHE A 21 2.87 -8.26 -2.04
N PRO A 22 2.37 -8.18 -3.29
CA PRO A 22 2.79 -7.13 -4.22
C PRO A 22 2.49 -5.74 -3.65
N ILE A 23 3.52 -4.90 -3.59
CA ILE A 23 3.45 -3.51 -3.14
C ILE A 23 3.08 -2.63 -4.33
N ARG A 24 2.22 -1.62 -4.15
CA ARG A 24 1.95 -0.70 -5.27
C ARG A 24 3.20 0.15 -5.53
N ARG A 25 3.62 0.19 -6.79
CA ARG A 25 4.79 0.92 -7.32
C ARG A 25 4.78 2.43 -7.13
N SER A 26 3.63 3.05 -6.82
CA SER A 26 3.55 4.49 -6.54
C SER A 26 2.42 4.87 -5.59
N THR A 27 2.65 5.96 -4.87
CA THR A 27 1.75 6.65 -3.94
C THR A 27 0.55 7.18 -4.69
N ARG A 28 -0.61 7.13 -4.06
CA ARG A 28 -1.88 7.58 -4.62
C ARG A 28 -2.33 8.82 -3.86
N LEU A 29 -2.53 9.92 -4.57
CA LEU A 29 -3.07 11.15 -4.00
C LEU A 29 -4.57 11.24 -4.30
N PRO A 30 -5.43 11.44 -3.29
CA PRO A 30 -6.83 11.77 -3.53
C PRO A 30 -6.91 13.20 -4.07
N LEU A 31 -6.93 13.34 -5.39
CA LEU A 31 -6.94 14.63 -6.07
C LEU A 31 -7.94 14.61 -7.21
N GLN A 32 -8.67 15.72 -7.31
CA GLN A 32 -9.64 15.95 -8.36
C GLN A 32 -9.05 16.81 -9.46
N VAL A 33 -8.73 16.18 -10.58
CA VAL A 33 -8.24 16.81 -11.81
C VAL A 33 -9.31 16.62 -12.88
N PRO A 34 -9.88 17.70 -13.42
CA PRO A 34 -10.79 17.62 -14.56
C PRO A 34 -10.05 17.16 -15.81
N LEU A 35 -10.52 16.05 -16.39
CA LEU A 35 -9.98 15.45 -17.60
C LEU A 35 -11.06 15.35 -18.66
N ARG A 36 -10.68 15.49 -19.93
CA ARG A 36 -11.47 14.99 -21.05
C ARG A 36 -10.95 13.60 -21.42
N VAL A 37 -11.84 12.61 -21.36
CA VAL A 37 -11.52 11.20 -21.60
C VAL A 37 -12.11 10.79 -22.93
N THR A 38 -11.26 10.37 -23.85
CA THR A 38 -11.67 9.95 -25.19
C THR A 38 -11.25 8.51 -25.43
N SER A 39 -12.18 7.65 -25.84
CA SER A 39 -11.86 6.30 -26.27
C SER A 39 -11.05 6.33 -27.57
N LEU A 40 -9.97 5.55 -27.60
CA LEU A 40 -9.16 5.32 -28.79
C LEU A 40 -9.60 4.06 -29.55
N ASP A 41 -10.57 3.32 -29.02
CA ASP A 41 -11.15 2.15 -29.68
C ASP A 41 -12.16 2.61 -30.76
N PRO A 42 -11.95 2.25 -32.04
CA PRO A 42 -12.86 2.61 -33.14
C PRO A 42 -14.30 2.11 -32.95
N GLN A 43 -14.48 1.03 -32.18
CA GLN A 43 -15.80 0.44 -31.92
C GLN A 43 -16.56 1.18 -30.82
N LEU A 44 -15.86 1.92 -29.96
CA LEU A 44 -16.43 2.55 -28.77
C LEU A 44 -16.28 4.07 -28.87
N LYS A 45 -17.36 4.74 -29.28
CA LYS A 45 -17.44 6.20 -29.31
C LYS A 45 -17.75 6.72 -27.91
N PHE A 46 -16.70 7.10 -27.18
CA PHE A 46 -16.80 7.71 -25.87
C PHE A 46 -15.89 8.93 -25.80
N ALA A 47 -16.46 10.08 -25.44
CA ALA A 47 -15.75 11.33 -25.24
C ALA A 47 -16.50 12.14 -24.18
N GLU A 48 -16.03 12.06 -22.93
CA GLU A 48 -16.72 12.67 -21.80
C GLU A 48 -15.75 13.44 -20.91
N ASN A 49 -16.27 14.46 -20.23
CA ASN A 49 -15.53 15.18 -19.21
C ASN A 49 -15.69 14.44 -17.87
N CYS A 50 -14.59 13.89 -17.36
CA CYS A 50 -14.55 13.12 -16.14
C CYS A 50 -13.63 13.79 -15.12
N ASN A 51 -13.90 13.54 -13.84
CA ASN A 51 -13.04 13.99 -12.76
C ASN A 51 -12.27 12.80 -12.18
N THR A 52 -10.96 12.96 -11.99
CA THR A 52 -10.20 11.98 -11.20
C THR A 52 -10.65 12.01 -9.75
N VAL A 53 -10.54 10.87 -9.09
CA VAL A 53 -10.71 10.74 -7.64
C VAL A 53 -9.39 10.38 -6.96
N THR A 54 -8.48 9.79 -7.73
CA THR A 54 -7.14 9.44 -7.26
C THR A 54 -6.17 9.55 -8.41
N VAL A 55 -5.00 10.11 -8.14
CA VAL A 55 -3.93 10.19 -9.14
C VAL A 55 -2.64 9.60 -8.57
N SER A 56 -1.87 8.97 -9.44
CA SER A 56 -0.59 8.34 -9.13
C SER A 56 0.37 8.51 -10.31
N ALA A 57 1.65 8.25 -10.09
CA ALA A 57 2.64 8.30 -11.18
C ALA A 57 2.28 7.37 -12.34
N HIS A 58 1.59 6.25 -12.09
CA HIS A 58 1.37 5.22 -13.11
C HIS A 58 -0.09 5.10 -13.56
N GLY A 59 -0.99 5.95 -13.06
CA GLY A 59 -2.41 5.74 -13.25
C GLY A 59 -3.28 6.73 -12.50
N CYS A 60 -4.58 6.62 -12.72
CA CYS A 60 -5.59 7.35 -11.96
C CYS A 60 -6.85 6.50 -11.79
N GLY A 61 -7.65 6.84 -10.77
CA GLY A 61 -9.04 6.46 -10.68
C GLY A 61 -9.90 7.65 -11.11
N LEU A 62 -10.93 7.43 -11.93
CA LEU A 62 -11.90 8.45 -12.28
C LEU A 62 -13.34 7.94 -12.20
N VAL A 63 -14.28 8.86 -12.00
CA VAL A 63 -15.71 8.55 -12.08
C VAL A 63 -16.22 8.83 -13.48
N SER A 64 -16.85 7.83 -14.09
CA SER A 64 -17.46 7.91 -15.42
C SER A 64 -18.97 7.67 -15.34
N PRO A 65 -19.78 8.40 -16.12
CA PRO A 65 -21.22 8.14 -16.28
C PRO A 65 -21.52 6.98 -17.24
N THR A 66 -20.50 6.37 -17.83
CA THR A 66 -20.63 5.23 -18.74
C THR A 66 -19.58 4.17 -18.40
N GLN A 67 -19.97 2.91 -18.47
CA GLN A 67 -19.05 1.79 -18.32
C GLN A 67 -18.11 1.71 -19.53
N LEU A 68 -16.80 1.63 -19.27
CA LEU A 68 -15.80 1.28 -20.28
C LEU A 68 -15.30 -0.15 -20.04
N PRO A 69 -15.21 -1.01 -21.08
CA PRO A 69 -14.65 -2.34 -20.92
C PRO A 69 -13.21 -2.33 -20.40
N THR A 70 -12.86 -3.31 -19.58
CA THR A 70 -11.46 -3.55 -19.20
C THR A 70 -10.62 -3.82 -20.44
N GLY A 71 -9.46 -3.19 -20.55
CA GLY A 71 -8.57 -3.29 -21.69
C GLY A 71 -8.73 -2.18 -22.73
N THR A 72 -9.82 -1.40 -22.69
CA THR A 72 -10.02 -0.27 -23.61
C THR A 72 -8.90 0.76 -23.46
N ARG A 73 -8.32 1.17 -24.59
CA ARG A 73 -7.35 2.27 -24.65
C ARG A 73 -8.08 3.60 -24.73
N ILE A 74 -7.64 4.54 -23.92
CA ILE A 74 -8.24 5.86 -23.81
C ILE A 74 -7.14 6.93 -23.84
N ASN A 75 -7.48 8.09 -24.36
CA ASN A 75 -6.69 9.30 -24.25
C ASN A 75 -7.24 10.15 -23.11
N LEU A 76 -6.36 10.55 -22.19
CA LEU A 76 -6.65 11.45 -21.10
C LEU A 76 -6.08 12.82 -21.42
N GLU A 77 -6.91 13.86 -21.43
CA GLU A 77 -6.48 15.24 -21.68
C GLU A 77 -6.81 16.12 -20.48
N ILE A 78 -5.81 16.77 -19.89
CA ILE A 78 -6.01 17.73 -18.81
C ILE A 78 -6.59 19.01 -19.41
N VAL A 79 -7.81 19.37 -19.03
CA VAL A 79 -8.54 20.51 -19.62
C VAL A 79 -7.81 21.84 -19.41
N ALA A 80 -7.12 22.00 -18.27
CA ALA A 80 -6.41 23.22 -17.91
C ALA A 80 -5.10 23.41 -18.70
N ASP A 81 -4.33 22.34 -18.90
CA ASP A 81 -2.96 22.40 -19.41
C ASP A 81 -2.83 21.88 -20.85
N GLN A 82 -3.91 21.33 -21.43
CA GLN A 82 -3.96 20.64 -22.73
C GLN A 82 -2.92 19.50 -22.88
N LYS A 83 -2.36 19.02 -21.77
CA LYS A 83 -1.49 17.84 -21.77
C LYS A 83 -2.33 16.60 -21.97
N ASN A 84 -1.86 15.70 -22.82
CA ASN A 84 -2.49 14.41 -23.06
C ASN A 84 -1.58 13.24 -22.72
N THR A 85 -2.19 12.13 -22.33
CA THR A 85 -1.49 10.84 -22.17
C THR A 85 -2.44 9.70 -22.51
N SER A 86 -1.87 8.63 -23.05
CA SER A 86 -2.58 7.38 -23.27
C SER A 86 -2.67 6.59 -21.97
N ALA A 87 -3.81 5.94 -21.75
CA ALA A 87 -4.05 5.05 -20.63
C ALA A 87 -4.91 3.86 -21.07
N ARG A 88 -4.98 2.85 -20.20
CA ARG A 88 -5.78 1.64 -20.40
C ARG A 88 -6.65 1.37 -19.19
N VAL A 89 -7.90 1.00 -19.44
CA VAL A 89 -8.83 0.58 -18.38
C VAL A 89 -8.36 -0.76 -17.81
N LEU A 90 -8.08 -0.81 -16.51
CA LEU A 90 -7.72 -2.05 -15.81
C LEU A 90 -8.87 -2.60 -15.00
N GLU A 91 -9.63 -1.71 -14.34
CA GLU A 91 -10.65 -2.09 -13.38
C GLU A 91 -11.86 -1.19 -13.53
N VAL A 92 -13.04 -1.78 -13.32
CA VAL A 92 -14.33 -1.10 -13.47
C VAL A 92 -15.20 -1.53 -12.29
N VAL A 93 -15.54 -0.59 -11.42
CA VAL A 93 -16.33 -0.85 -10.22
C VAL A 93 -17.59 0.00 -10.25
N PRO A 94 -18.80 -0.57 -10.17
CA PRO A 94 -20.02 0.21 -10.03
C PRO A 94 -20.02 0.98 -8.69
N LEU A 95 -20.36 2.27 -8.73
CA LEU A 95 -20.39 3.13 -7.54
C LEU A 95 -21.77 3.22 -6.90
N ASP A 96 -22.82 2.94 -7.65
CA ASP A 96 -24.20 2.92 -7.20
C ASP A 96 -24.90 1.63 -7.65
N ASP A 97 -25.92 1.22 -6.89
CA ASP A 97 -26.76 0.06 -7.23
C ASP A 97 -27.68 0.34 -8.43
N LEU A 98 -27.73 1.61 -8.85
CA LEU A 98 -28.57 2.10 -9.94
C LEU A 98 -27.85 2.08 -11.30
N GLY A 99 -26.57 1.71 -11.34
CA GLY A 99 -25.75 1.64 -12.56
C GLY A 99 -25.66 2.97 -13.31
N ARG A 100 -25.56 4.09 -12.60
CA ARG A 100 -25.43 5.44 -13.20
C ARG A 100 -24.00 5.96 -13.16
N SER A 101 -23.14 5.37 -12.32
CA SER A 101 -21.75 5.80 -12.18
C SER A 101 -20.80 4.63 -11.92
N TRP A 102 -19.63 4.70 -12.54
CA TRP A 102 -18.57 3.69 -12.42
C TRP A 102 -17.26 4.36 -12.03
N LEU A 103 -16.53 3.72 -11.11
CA LEU A 103 -15.13 4.02 -10.84
C LEU A 103 -14.26 3.22 -11.81
N LEU A 104 -13.56 3.94 -12.68
CA LEU A 104 -12.62 3.36 -13.63
C LEU A 104 -11.21 3.48 -13.08
N GLY A 105 -10.54 2.35 -12.89
CA GLY A 105 -9.11 2.26 -12.58
C GLY A 105 -8.31 2.24 -13.88
N LEU A 106 -7.46 3.24 -14.08
CA LEU A 106 -6.71 3.45 -15.30
C LEU A 106 -5.21 3.34 -15.06
N GLU A 107 -4.53 2.65 -15.96
CA GLU A 107 -3.06 2.60 -16.02
C GLU A 107 -2.57 3.47 -17.17
N MET A 108 -1.68 4.42 -16.87
CA MET A 108 -1.04 5.25 -17.89
C MET A 108 0.04 4.44 -18.60
N GLU A 109 0.18 4.65 -19.92
CA GLU A 109 1.24 3.98 -20.70
C GLU A 109 2.63 4.50 -20.33
N LYS A 110 2.74 5.80 -20.03
CA LYS A 110 3.95 6.43 -19.54
C LYS A 110 3.76 6.87 -18.10
N PRO A 111 4.52 6.33 -17.14
CA PRO A 111 4.47 6.83 -15.78
C PRO A 111 5.16 8.19 -15.66
N GLY A 112 4.81 8.94 -14.62
CA GLY A 112 5.43 10.22 -14.29
C GLY A 112 4.44 11.23 -13.73
N ASN A 113 4.92 12.46 -13.55
CA ASN A 113 4.13 13.59 -13.06
C ASN A 113 3.32 14.26 -14.20
N PHE A 114 2.54 13.46 -14.93
CA PHE A 114 1.60 13.94 -15.95
C PHE A 114 0.67 15.03 -15.41
N TRP A 115 0.31 14.91 -14.13
CA TRP A 115 -0.59 15.77 -13.38
C TRP A 115 -0.07 17.20 -13.13
N GLY A 116 1.22 17.47 -13.38
CA GLY A 116 1.81 18.80 -13.15
C GLY A 116 1.88 19.22 -11.67
N ILE A 117 1.82 18.26 -10.74
CA ILE A 117 1.84 18.54 -9.31
C ILE A 117 3.26 18.95 -8.91
N LYS A 118 3.47 20.23 -8.58
CA LYS A 118 4.80 20.77 -8.20
C LYS A 118 5.41 20.03 -7.00
N TYR A 119 4.59 19.54 -6.09
CA TYR A 119 4.99 18.77 -4.91
C TYR A 119 4.50 17.32 -5.01
N ALA A 120 4.75 16.68 -6.15
CA ALA A 120 4.40 15.27 -6.32
C ALA A 120 5.17 14.40 -5.30
N PRO A 121 4.59 13.27 -4.86
CA PRO A 121 5.30 12.30 -4.04
C PRO A 121 6.64 11.91 -4.69
N ALA A 122 7.68 11.74 -3.86
CA ALA A 122 9.05 11.50 -4.35
C ALA A 122 9.20 10.23 -5.21
N ASP A 123 8.24 9.31 -5.16
CA ASP A 123 8.16 8.08 -5.96
C ASP A 123 7.43 8.26 -7.31
N TRP A 124 7.15 9.50 -7.73
CA TRP A 124 6.54 9.81 -9.03
C TRP A 124 7.52 10.34 -10.06
N ALA A 125 8.71 10.75 -9.63
CA ALA A 125 9.80 11.03 -10.54
C ALA A 125 10.39 9.67 -10.97
N GLU A 126 10.38 9.39 -12.26
CA GLU A 126 11.33 8.42 -12.80
C GLU A 126 12.75 8.95 -12.51
N ASP A 127 13.68 8.07 -12.14
CA ASP A 127 15.09 8.43 -11.97
C ASP A 127 15.61 9.11 -13.24
N ASP A 128 15.68 10.44 -13.22
CA ASP A 128 16.60 11.21 -14.04
C ASP A 128 17.06 12.46 -13.26
N VAL A 129 18.27 12.34 -12.72
CA VAL A 129 19.27 13.34 -12.32
C VAL A 129 18.82 14.73 -11.81
N SER A 130 19.18 14.94 -10.54
CA SER A 130 19.57 16.21 -9.90
C SER A 130 18.56 17.37 -9.92
N ALA A 131 17.91 17.57 -8.78
CA ALA A 131 17.60 18.91 -8.30
C ALA A 131 17.79 18.96 -6.78
N ASP A 132 18.62 19.91 -6.34
CA ASP A 132 19.10 20.14 -4.99
C ASP A 132 18.03 20.15 -3.88
N PRO A 133 18.35 19.65 -2.67
CA PRO A 133 17.43 19.62 -1.54
C PRO A 133 17.51 20.95 -0.78
N ALA A 134 16.95 22.03 -1.29
CA ALA A 134 16.85 23.26 -0.50
C ALA A 134 15.73 24.20 -0.99
N LYS A 135 14.50 23.97 -0.53
CA LYS A 135 13.74 24.98 0.25
C LYS A 135 12.41 24.39 0.75
N ALA A 136 12.45 23.84 1.96
CA ALA A 136 11.24 23.66 2.75
C ALA A 136 10.76 25.04 3.23
N THR A 137 9.54 25.42 2.88
CA THR A 137 8.77 26.37 3.69
C THR A 137 7.30 26.05 3.53
N ALA A 138 6.64 25.78 4.65
CA ALA A 138 5.19 25.59 4.74
C ALA A 138 4.47 26.82 4.18
N GLY A 139 3.59 26.60 3.21
CA GLY A 139 2.77 27.65 2.59
C GLY A 139 1.46 27.06 2.12
N SER A 140 0.38 27.51 2.77
CA SER A 140 -1.05 27.34 2.50
C SER A 140 -1.47 26.72 1.16
N ALA A 141 -2.37 25.73 1.26
CA ALA A 141 -3.14 25.15 0.16
C ALA A 141 -3.75 26.24 -0.75
N PRO A 142 -3.65 26.11 -2.09
CA PRO A 142 -4.37 27.01 -3.00
C PRO A 142 -5.89 26.77 -2.91
N PRO A 143 -6.71 27.83 -3.08
CA PRO A 143 -8.16 27.72 -3.05
C PRO A 143 -8.66 26.91 -4.26
N SER A 144 -9.46 25.88 -3.98
CA SER A 144 -10.13 25.04 -4.96
C SER A 144 -11.16 25.85 -5.77
N PRO A 145 -11.17 25.75 -7.11
CA PRO A 145 -12.29 26.21 -7.92
C PRO A 145 -13.53 25.29 -7.72
N PRO A 146 -14.75 25.80 -7.94
CA PRO A 146 -15.97 25.07 -7.65
C PRO A 146 -16.25 24.05 -8.75
N GLY A 147 -16.36 22.77 -8.39
CA GLY A 147 -16.72 21.75 -9.38
C GLY A 147 -16.84 20.35 -8.83
N LYS A 148 -17.90 20.09 -8.05
CA LYS A 148 -18.33 18.78 -7.50
C LYS A 148 -17.27 18.08 -6.65
N GLU A 149 -17.44 18.16 -5.34
CA GLU A 149 -16.65 17.42 -4.35
C GLU A 149 -16.60 15.92 -4.68
N ILE A 150 -15.43 15.29 -4.51
CA ILE A 150 -15.27 13.84 -4.61
C ILE A 150 -16.34 13.19 -3.72
N PRO A 151 -17.20 12.29 -4.23
CA PRO A 151 -18.26 11.70 -3.43
C PRO A 151 -17.71 11.08 -2.15
N ALA A 152 -18.36 11.37 -1.00
CA ALA A 152 -17.88 10.93 0.31
C ALA A 152 -17.70 9.40 0.41
N SER A 153 -18.48 8.63 -0.35
CA SER A 153 -18.34 7.18 -0.49
C SER A 153 -17.01 6.76 -1.12
N VAL A 154 -16.56 7.49 -2.14
CA VAL A 154 -15.27 7.26 -2.82
C VAL A 154 -14.12 7.66 -1.91
N MET A 155 -14.19 8.83 -1.28
CA MET A 155 -13.19 9.26 -0.29
C MET A 155 -13.08 8.27 0.88
N ARG A 156 -14.23 7.78 1.39
CA ARG A 156 -14.24 6.75 2.44
C ARG A 156 -13.53 5.48 1.98
N ARG A 157 -13.81 4.98 0.78
CA ARG A 157 -13.13 3.78 0.24
C ARG A 157 -11.63 4.00 0.09
N LEU A 158 -11.21 5.08 -0.55
CA LEU A 158 -9.80 5.39 -0.81
C LEU A 158 -8.98 5.56 0.48
N LEU A 159 -9.54 6.25 1.47
CA LEU A 159 -8.89 6.46 2.77
C LEU A 159 -8.95 5.22 3.68
N SER A 160 -9.88 4.30 3.42
CA SER A 160 -10.00 3.01 4.12
C SER A 160 -9.18 1.88 3.50
N GLU A 161 -8.53 2.08 2.34
CA GLU A 161 -7.69 1.07 1.71
C GLU A 161 -6.43 0.82 2.55
N CYS A 162 -6.50 -0.19 3.42
CA CYS A 162 -5.36 -0.74 4.13
C CYS A 162 -5.02 -2.12 3.56
N ARG A 163 -3.83 -2.25 2.97
CA ARG A 163 -3.38 -3.50 2.32
C ARG A 163 -2.18 -4.08 3.04
N LEU A 164 -2.22 -5.37 3.34
CA LEU A 164 -1.07 -6.09 3.84
C LEU A 164 0.00 -6.15 2.74
N ALA A 165 1.19 -5.63 3.00
CA ALA A 165 2.33 -5.67 2.10
C ALA A 165 3.33 -6.76 2.52
N ALA A 166 3.54 -6.92 3.82
CA ALA A 166 4.35 -8.00 4.38
C ALA A 166 3.88 -8.36 5.79
N ILE A 167 4.03 -9.61 6.17
CA ILE A 167 3.79 -10.10 7.53
C ILE A 167 4.78 -11.20 7.88
N SER A 168 5.29 -11.17 9.11
CA SER A 168 6.13 -12.18 9.73
C SER A 168 5.63 -12.48 11.14
N LEU A 169 6.35 -13.33 11.88
CA LEU A 169 6.02 -13.65 13.27
C LEU A 169 5.98 -12.42 14.19
N GLY A 170 6.88 -11.47 13.95
CA GLY A 170 7.12 -10.32 14.82
C GLY A 170 6.63 -8.98 14.27
N ALA A 171 6.40 -8.84 12.96
CA ALA A 171 6.00 -7.56 12.39
C ALA A 171 5.09 -7.70 11.16
N CYS A 172 4.45 -6.58 10.80
CA CYS A 172 3.85 -6.40 9.49
C CYS A 172 4.12 -5.01 8.93
N TYR A 173 4.08 -4.91 7.59
CA TYR A 173 4.05 -3.64 6.88
C TYR A 173 2.73 -3.51 6.13
N LEU A 174 2.07 -2.37 6.32
CA LEU A 174 0.76 -2.07 5.75
C LEU A 174 0.89 -0.88 4.80
N GLN A 175 0.30 -1.01 3.61
CA GLN A 175 0.14 0.09 2.67
C GLN A 175 -1.20 0.76 2.94
N THR A 176 -1.17 2.03 3.35
CA THR A 176 -2.35 2.82 3.73
C THR A 176 -2.07 4.30 3.51
N CYS A 177 -3.11 5.05 3.12
CA CYS A 177 -3.04 6.51 3.02
C CYS A 177 -3.22 7.20 4.39
N THR A 178 -3.67 6.45 5.41
CA THR A 178 -3.90 6.92 6.78
C THR A 178 -3.04 6.11 7.75
N THR A 179 -2.12 6.79 8.42
CA THR A 179 -1.15 6.18 9.35
C THR A 179 -1.41 6.64 10.77
N PHE A 180 -1.02 5.81 11.73
CA PHE A 180 -0.96 6.20 13.14
C PHE A 180 0.46 6.67 13.48
N PRO A 181 0.63 7.60 14.45
CA PRO A 181 1.94 8.08 14.85
C PRO A 181 2.85 6.96 15.33
N ILE A 182 4.16 7.15 15.17
CA ILE A 182 5.17 6.25 15.76
C ILE A 182 4.92 6.09 17.26
N HIS A 183 5.07 4.86 17.75
CA HIS A 183 4.78 4.41 19.12
C HIS A 183 3.30 4.30 19.49
N ALA A 184 2.37 4.62 18.59
CA ALA A 184 0.96 4.40 18.85
C ALA A 184 0.68 2.89 19.04
N PRO A 185 -0.01 2.50 20.13
CA PRO A 185 -0.53 1.15 20.26
C PRO A 185 -1.67 0.97 19.26
N VAL A 186 -1.66 -0.13 18.53
CA VAL A 186 -2.64 -0.43 17.48
C VAL A 186 -3.10 -1.88 17.55
N ARG A 187 -4.37 -2.12 17.20
CA ARG A 187 -4.92 -3.45 16.96
C ARG A 187 -5.00 -3.67 15.45
N VAL A 188 -4.27 -4.68 14.99
CA VAL A 188 -4.27 -5.11 13.59
C VAL A 188 -5.20 -6.30 13.46
N THR A 189 -6.21 -6.17 12.64
CA THR A 189 -7.20 -7.21 12.38
C THR A 189 -7.10 -7.63 10.92
N ILE A 190 -6.84 -8.93 10.69
CA ILE A 190 -6.62 -9.52 9.38
C ILE A 190 -7.71 -10.57 9.17
N LYS A 191 -8.53 -10.37 8.14
CA LYS A 191 -9.61 -11.30 7.79
C LYS A 191 -9.22 -12.15 6.59
N THR A 192 -9.22 -13.47 6.80
CA THR A 192 -8.92 -14.49 5.80
C THR A 192 -10.13 -15.39 5.63
N GLY A 193 -10.83 -15.24 4.51
CA GLY A 193 -12.11 -15.94 4.29
C GLY A 193 -13.15 -15.63 5.38
N ALA A 194 -13.50 -16.64 6.17
CA ALA A 194 -14.46 -16.54 7.27
C ALA A 194 -13.82 -16.28 8.64
N LYS A 195 -12.49 -16.35 8.76
CA LYS A 195 -11.77 -16.17 10.02
C LYS A 195 -11.27 -14.75 10.16
N GLU A 196 -11.18 -14.30 11.41
CA GLU A 196 -10.67 -12.99 11.77
C GLU A 196 -9.57 -13.17 12.82
N HIS A 197 -8.40 -12.63 12.53
CA HIS A 197 -7.22 -12.71 13.39
C HIS A 197 -6.86 -11.32 13.88
N ALA A 198 -6.87 -11.11 15.20
CA ALA A 198 -6.53 -9.83 15.80
C ALA A 198 -5.22 -9.92 16.60
N TYR A 199 -4.31 -8.99 16.34
CA TYR A 199 -3.02 -8.88 17.00
C TYR A 199 -2.79 -7.47 17.53
N MET A 200 -2.16 -7.38 18.70
CA MET A 200 -1.75 -6.11 19.28
C MET A 200 -0.35 -5.77 18.80
N GLY A 201 -0.14 -4.51 18.43
CA GLY A 201 1.14 -4.04 17.95
C GLY A 201 1.43 -2.59 18.32
N THR A 202 2.66 -2.18 18.06
CA THR A 202 3.12 -0.81 18.21
C THR A 202 3.65 -0.32 16.87
N VAL A 203 3.23 0.86 16.44
CA VAL A 203 3.76 1.47 15.22
C VAL A 203 5.24 1.79 15.43
N ARG A 204 6.11 1.29 14.55
CA ARG A 204 7.55 1.55 14.57
C ARG A 204 8.02 2.43 13.43
N LEU A 205 7.30 2.37 12.32
CA LEU A 205 7.66 3.09 11.10
C LEU A 205 6.42 3.75 10.52
N GLU A 206 6.54 5.01 10.15
CA GLU A 206 5.50 5.76 9.45
C GLU A 206 6.07 6.33 8.15
N HIS A 207 5.44 5.97 7.04
CA HIS A 207 5.61 6.61 5.74
C HIS A 207 4.32 7.35 5.41
N VAL A 208 4.26 8.63 5.77
CA VAL A 208 3.07 9.49 5.61
C VAL A 208 2.49 9.36 4.20
N GLY A 209 1.20 9.03 4.12
CA GLY A 209 0.46 8.86 2.86
C GLY A 209 0.80 7.59 2.05
N ALA A 210 1.67 6.72 2.57
CA ALA A 210 2.11 5.52 1.86
C ALA A 210 1.94 4.24 2.68
N GLY A 211 2.29 4.23 3.96
CA GLY A 211 2.17 3.01 4.78
C GLY A 211 2.78 3.13 6.16
N MET A 212 2.65 2.07 6.95
CA MET A 212 3.24 1.98 8.30
C MET A 212 3.73 0.56 8.61
N GLY A 213 4.82 0.49 9.37
CA GLY A 213 5.37 -0.74 9.92
C GLY A 213 4.97 -0.91 11.38
N ILE A 214 4.48 -2.09 11.73
CA ILE A 214 3.95 -2.42 13.04
C ILE A 214 4.74 -3.61 13.59
N GLU A 215 5.27 -3.46 14.81
CA GLU A 215 5.81 -4.57 15.59
C GLU A 215 4.70 -5.18 16.45
N PHE A 216 4.54 -6.50 16.40
CA PHE A 216 3.58 -7.21 17.25
C PHE A 216 4.09 -7.31 18.69
N THR A 217 3.21 -6.99 19.63
CA THR A 217 3.42 -7.05 21.08
C THR A 217 2.81 -8.33 21.67
N GLY A 218 3.20 -8.71 22.89
CA GLY A 218 2.67 -9.93 23.53
C GLY A 218 3.19 -11.25 22.91
N ARG A 219 4.45 -11.24 22.44
CA ARG A 219 5.10 -12.39 21.80
C ARG A 219 5.30 -13.53 22.82
N ASN A 220 4.48 -14.57 22.72
CA ASN A 220 4.60 -15.84 23.43
C ASN A 220 4.44 -17.02 22.45
N ASP A 221 4.62 -18.25 22.91
CA ASP A 221 4.52 -19.45 22.05
C ASP A 221 3.13 -19.58 21.40
N ALA A 222 2.08 -19.21 22.13
CA ALA A 222 0.71 -19.19 21.60
C ALA A 222 0.52 -18.14 20.50
N HIS A 223 1.16 -16.97 20.60
CA HIS A 223 1.19 -15.93 19.57
C HIS A 223 1.95 -16.42 18.35
N ALA A 224 3.12 -17.05 18.55
CA ALA A 224 3.91 -17.61 17.46
C ALA A 224 3.10 -18.67 16.69
N ALA A 225 2.44 -19.61 17.38
CA ALA A 225 1.60 -20.63 16.76
C ALA A 225 0.42 -20.01 15.98
N ARG A 226 -0.27 -19.00 16.54
CA ARG A 226 -1.35 -18.29 15.83
C ARG A 226 -0.86 -17.56 14.59
N MET A 227 0.31 -16.92 14.67
CA MET A 227 0.88 -16.16 13.56
C MET A 227 1.37 -17.08 12.44
N THR A 228 2.04 -18.19 12.77
CA THR A 228 2.39 -19.23 11.79
C THR A 228 1.16 -19.74 11.07
N GLY A 229 0.09 -20.09 11.81
CA GLY A 229 -1.16 -20.56 11.21
C GLY A 229 -1.82 -19.53 10.29
N LEU A 230 -1.77 -18.24 10.65
CA LEU A 230 -2.25 -17.17 9.76
C LEU A 230 -1.40 -17.07 8.49
N ILE A 231 -0.07 -17.12 8.61
CA ILE A 231 0.85 -17.01 7.47
C ILE A 231 0.68 -18.19 6.52
N ASP A 232 0.49 -19.40 7.04
CA ASP A 232 0.17 -20.59 6.25
C ASP A 232 -1.16 -20.42 5.50
N GLU A 233 -2.20 -19.88 6.17
CA GLU A 233 -3.51 -19.61 5.57
C GLU A 233 -3.42 -18.55 4.46
N LEU A 234 -2.68 -17.46 4.70
CA LEU A 234 -2.41 -16.43 3.69
C LEU A 234 -1.56 -16.97 2.53
N SER A 235 -0.77 -18.02 2.76
CA SER A 235 0.06 -18.65 1.74
C SER A 235 -0.71 -19.66 0.90
N ALA A 236 -1.68 -20.36 1.50
CA ALA A 236 -2.54 -21.32 0.84
C ALA A 236 -3.71 -20.68 0.08
N GLY A 237 -4.15 -19.48 0.46
CA GLY A 237 -5.22 -18.77 -0.22
C GLY A 237 -4.90 -18.45 -1.69
N GLU A 238 -5.88 -18.61 -2.59
CA GLU A 238 -5.84 -18.00 -3.92
C GLU A 238 -5.57 -16.50 -3.77
N GLN A 239 -4.82 -15.87 -4.69
CA GLN A 239 -4.23 -14.51 -4.61
C GLN A 239 -5.23 -13.34 -4.40
N LYS A 240 -6.06 -13.40 -3.37
CA LYS A 240 -6.93 -12.34 -2.90
C LYS A 240 -6.26 -11.71 -1.70
N PHE A 241 -6.11 -10.39 -1.75
CA PHE A 241 -5.58 -9.64 -0.62
C PHE A 241 -6.52 -9.79 0.57
N PRO A 242 -6.01 -10.06 1.79
CA PRO A 242 -6.86 -10.10 2.97
C PRO A 242 -7.44 -8.72 3.26
N GLU A 243 -8.64 -8.68 3.86
CA GLU A 243 -9.17 -7.43 4.39
C GLU A 243 -8.42 -7.12 5.69
N VAL A 244 -7.79 -5.95 5.75
CA VAL A 244 -7.03 -5.52 6.92
C VAL A 244 -7.64 -4.24 7.49
N ARG A 245 -7.79 -4.22 8.81
CA ARG A 245 -8.21 -3.04 9.57
C ARG A 245 -7.21 -2.76 10.66
N VAL A 246 -6.97 -1.48 10.90
CA VAL A 246 -6.09 -1.03 11.98
C VAL A 246 -6.82 0.02 12.78
N GLU A 247 -6.87 -0.20 14.09
CA GLU A 247 -7.53 0.69 15.03
C GLU A 247 -6.56 1.04 16.16
N LEU A 248 -6.74 2.21 16.79
CA LEU A 248 -5.97 2.55 17.98
C LEU A 248 -6.25 1.53 19.09
N GLY A 249 -5.19 0.94 19.61
CA GLY A 249 -5.25 0.10 20.78
C GLY A 249 -5.44 0.95 22.03
N THR A 250 -6.22 0.47 22.98
CA THR A 250 -6.20 1.04 24.34
C THR A 250 -4.85 0.72 24.97
N PRO A 251 -4.11 1.69 25.52
CA PRO A 251 -2.89 1.41 26.26
C PRO A 251 -3.26 0.53 27.45
N ASP A 252 -2.69 -0.67 27.50
CA ASP A 252 -2.85 -1.56 28.63
C ASP A 252 -2.17 -0.90 29.84
N LYS A 253 -2.94 -0.55 30.86
CA LYS A 253 -2.45 0.12 32.09
C LYS A 253 -1.50 -0.76 32.92
N SER A 254 -1.15 -1.96 32.45
CA SER A 254 -0.18 -2.86 33.08
C SER A 254 1.27 -2.68 32.60
N ALA A 255 1.56 -1.79 31.64
CA ALA A 255 2.93 -1.58 31.15
C ALA A 255 3.77 -0.62 32.03
N GLY A 256 3.79 -0.88 33.33
CA GLY A 256 4.72 -0.26 34.27
C GLY A 256 6.03 -1.07 34.38
N LYS A 257 6.93 -0.93 33.41
CA LYS A 257 8.40 -0.97 33.55
C LYS A 257 9.05 -0.94 32.17
N THR A 258 9.64 0.22 31.84
CA THR A 258 10.70 0.35 30.85
C THR A 258 11.87 -0.54 31.30
N THR A 259 11.90 -1.77 30.81
CA THR A 259 13.08 -2.62 30.90
C THR A 259 13.72 -2.57 29.52
N ALA A 260 15.02 -2.29 29.49
CA ALA A 260 15.83 -2.28 28.29
C ALA A 260 15.47 -3.46 27.37
N ILE A 261 15.39 -3.18 26.06
CA ILE A 261 15.10 -4.17 25.02
C ILE A 261 16.22 -5.24 25.06
N GLN A 262 16.01 -6.29 25.86
CA GLN A 262 16.66 -7.56 25.61
C GLN A 262 15.86 -8.24 24.53
N LEU A 263 16.45 -8.35 23.33
CA LEU A 263 15.88 -9.13 22.25
C LEU A 263 15.60 -10.55 22.76
N PRO A 264 14.35 -11.05 22.70
CA PRO A 264 14.14 -12.48 22.90
C PRO A 264 14.96 -13.22 21.84
N ALA A 265 15.59 -14.32 22.21
CA ALA A 265 16.47 -15.12 21.34
C ALA A 265 15.78 -15.60 20.03
N SER A 266 14.45 -15.44 19.90
CA SER A 266 13.65 -15.67 18.69
C SER A 266 13.60 -14.49 17.70
N ALA A 267 14.22 -13.34 18.01
CA ALA A 267 14.34 -12.21 17.09
C ALA A 267 15.52 -12.33 16.10
N GLY A 268 16.40 -13.33 16.28
CA GLY A 268 17.58 -13.52 15.45
C GLY A 268 17.27 -13.85 13.98
N GLY A 269 16.10 -14.42 13.69
CA GLY A 269 15.70 -14.86 12.35
C GLY A 269 14.57 -14.07 11.68
N ASP A 270 13.98 -13.06 12.33
CA ASP A 270 12.85 -12.30 11.74
C ASP A 270 13.36 -11.08 10.95
N SER A 271 13.71 -11.31 9.68
CA SER A 271 14.24 -10.29 8.77
C SER A 271 13.30 -9.11 8.57
N LEU A 272 11.98 -9.34 8.55
CA LEU A 272 10.98 -8.28 8.40
C LEU A 272 10.90 -7.40 9.65
N LEU A 273 10.88 -8.01 10.85
CA LEU A 273 10.87 -7.25 12.09
C LEU A 273 12.12 -6.37 12.21
N ARG A 274 13.29 -6.89 11.85
CA ARG A 274 14.54 -6.10 11.85
C ARG A 274 14.44 -4.91 10.89
N LEU A 275 13.88 -5.14 9.69
CA LEU A 275 13.66 -4.08 8.72
C LEU A 275 12.67 -3.02 9.23
N VAL A 276 11.56 -3.42 9.86
CA VAL A 276 10.57 -2.50 10.45
C VAL A 276 11.16 -1.68 11.60
N ILE A 277 12.00 -2.27 12.45
CA ILE A 277 12.68 -1.56 13.54
C ILE A 277 13.73 -0.58 12.99
N ALA A 278 14.52 -1.00 12.00
CA ALA A 278 15.56 -0.17 11.39
C ALA A 278 15.01 0.90 10.45
N GLY A 279 13.80 0.70 9.90
CA GLY A 279 13.22 1.51 8.85
C GLY A 279 13.06 2.99 9.22
N GLY A 280 12.93 3.33 10.51
CA GLY A 280 12.86 4.72 10.97
C GLY A 280 14.14 5.54 10.70
N ALA A 281 15.28 4.87 10.49
CA ALA A 281 16.54 5.51 10.12
C ALA A 281 16.81 5.51 8.60
N MET A 282 15.92 4.94 7.80
CA MET A 282 16.09 4.77 6.35
C MET A 282 15.13 5.67 5.58
N LYS A 283 15.50 6.05 4.35
CA LYS A 283 14.54 6.70 3.45
C LYS A 283 13.51 5.69 2.96
N ARG A 284 12.27 6.14 2.72
CA ARG A 284 11.16 5.30 2.22
C ARG A 284 11.55 4.42 1.02
N GLY A 285 12.20 5.00 0.00
CA GLY A 285 12.60 4.25 -1.20
C GLY A 285 13.55 3.09 -0.88
N GLN A 286 14.51 3.33 0.01
CA GLN A 286 15.45 2.30 0.46
C GLN A 286 14.75 1.20 1.27
N PHE A 287 13.81 1.56 2.15
CA PHE A 287 13.01 0.59 2.89
C PHE A 287 12.19 -0.31 1.96
N LEU A 288 11.51 0.29 0.97
CA LEU A 288 10.71 -0.47 0.01
C LEU A 288 11.56 -1.38 -0.86
N GLN A 289 12.74 -0.90 -1.29
CA GLN A 289 13.70 -1.72 -2.04
C GLN A 289 14.15 -2.94 -1.23
N GLU A 290 14.46 -2.76 0.04
CA GLU A 290 14.88 -3.86 0.93
C GLU A 290 13.72 -4.83 1.19
N LEU A 291 12.50 -4.31 1.36
CA LEU A 291 11.31 -5.13 1.51
C LEU A 291 11.04 -5.97 0.25
N GLU A 292 11.31 -5.43 -0.94
CA GLU A 292 11.22 -6.19 -2.18
C GLU A 292 12.31 -7.26 -2.34
N LYS A 293 13.55 -7.01 -1.87
CA LYS A 293 14.60 -8.03 -1.85
C LYS A 293 14.19 -9.22 -0.98
N GLN A 294 13.68 -8.94 0.23
CA GLN A 294 13.14 -9.97 1.12
C GLN A 294 11.99 -10.76 0.46
N ARG A 295 11.12 -10.09 -0.32
CA ARG A 295 10.09 -10.76 -1.11
C ARG A 295 10.66 -11.66 -2.21
N ARG A 296 11.76 -11.26 -2.85
CA ARG A 296 12.45 -12.03 -3.91
C ARG A 296 13.31 -13.16 -3.35
N GLY A 297 13.58 -13.17 -2.04
CA GLY A 297 14.48 -14.12 -1.39
C GLY A 297 15.96 -13.80 -1.65
N GLU A 298 16.28 -12.53 -1.89
CA GLU A 298 17.64 -11.99 -2.09
C GLU A 298 18.29 -11.54 -0.78
#